data_AF-A0A960P1J6-F1
#
_entry.id   AF-A0A960P1J6-F1
#
_cell.length_a   1.000
_cell.length_b   1.000
_cell.length_c   1.000
_cell.angle_alpha   90.00
_cell.angle_beta   90.00
_cell.angle_gamma   90.00
#
_symmetry.space_group_name_H-M   'P 1'
#
loop_
_entity.id
_entity.type
_entity.pdbx_description
1 polymer ?
#
loop_
_entity_poly.entity_id
_entity_poly.type
_entity_poly.pdbx_seq_one_letter_code
_entity_poly.pdbx_strand_id
1 'polypeptide(L)' 'MDVPRASWITVVIVCAVAAVLFALNGYTGYAITLVAVGLAAAVNLS' A
#
# COMPACT_ATOMS: atom_id res chain seq x y z
N MET A 1 4.11 -18.39 8.39
CA MET A 1 4.36 -16.98 7.99
C MET A 1 4.99 -16.28 9.17
N ASP A 2 6.13 -15.64 9.01
CA ASP A 2 6.77 -14.90 10.11
C ASP A 2 6.04 -13.59 10.39
N VAL A 3 6.01 -13.19 11.67
CA VAL A 3 5.34 -11.96 12.14
C VAL A 3 5.77 -10.71 11.35
N PRO A 4 7.07 -10.49 11.03
CA PRO A 4 7.48 -9.34 10.23
C PRO A 4 6.95 -9.39 8.80
N ARG A 5 6.91 -10.59 8.19
CA ARG A 5 6.38 -10.74 6.83
C ARG A 5 4.88 -10.45 6.79
N ALA A 6 4.14 -10.92 7.79
CA ALA A 6 2.72 -10.64 7.91
C ALA A 6 2.44 -9.14 8.05
N SER A 7 3.23 -8.41 8.85
CA SER A 7 3.05 -6.96 8.98
C SER A 7 3.29 -6.22 7.66
N TRP A 8 4.30 -6.61 6.88
CA TRP A 8 4.56 -5.99 5.58
C TRP A 8 3.44 -6.28 4.57
N ILE A 9 2.89 -7.50 4.55
CA ILE A 9 1.74 -7.85 3.70
C ILE A 9 0.53 -6.95 4.05
N THR A 10 0.25 -6.76 5.33
CA THR A 10 -0.85 -5.89 5.78
C THR A 10 -0.68 -4.47 5.27
N VAL A 11 0.52 -3.89 5.38
CA VAL A 11 0.80 -2.53 4.88
C VAL A 11 0.54 -2.42 3.38
N VAL A 12 1.04 -3.37 2.58
CA VAL A 12 0.83 -3.37 1.13
C VAL A 12 -0.66 -3.43 0.78
N ILE A 13 -1.43 -4.29 1.45
CA ILE A 13 -2.87 -4.43 1.21
C ILE A 13 -3.61 -3.13 1.56
N VAL A 14 -3.31 -2.52 2.71
CA VAL A 14 -3.94 -1.27 3.14
C VAL A 14 -3.63 -0.14 2.17
N CYS A 15 -2.37 0.00 1.74
CA CYS A 15 -1.97 0.98 0.73
C CYS A 15 -2.69 0.76 -0.61
N ALA A 16 -2.84 -0.48 -1.06
CA ALA A 16 -3.54 -0.80 -2.31
C ALA A 16 -5.03 -0.44 -2.23
N VAL A 17 -5.72 -0.82 -1.15
CA VAL A 17 -7.14 -0.49 -0.94
C VAL A 17 -7.33 1.02 -0.86
N ALA A 18 -6.50 1.71 -0.07
CA ALA A 18 -6.60 3.16 0.06
C ALA A 18 -6.31 3.87 -1.27
N ALA A 19 -5.32 3.42 -2.05
CA ALA A 19 -5.03 4.01 -3.35
C ALA A 19 -6.24 3.92 -4.29
N VAL A 20 -6.93 2.78 -4.32
CA VAL A 20 -8.16 2.62 -5.11
C VAL A 20 -9.25 3.57 -4.63
N LEU A 21 -9.50 3.64 -3.32
CA LEU A 21 -10.52 4.54 -2.76
C LEU A 21 -10.23 6.01 -3.08
N PHE A 22 -8.98 6.46 -2.95
CA PHE A 22 -8.60 7.83 -3.22
C PHE A 22 -8.66 8.15 -4.73
N ALA A 23 -8.31 7.20 -5.59
CA ALA A 23 -8.44 7.36 -7.03
C ALA A 23 -9.91 7.53 -7.45
N LEU A 24 -10.82 6.74 -6.87
CA LEU A 24 -12.26 6.82 -7.14
C LEU A 24 -12.90 8.13 -6.61
N ASN A 25 -12.32 8.74 -5.57
CA ASN A 25 -12.80 9.97 -4.98
C ASN A 25 -12.13 11.25 -5.54
N GLY A 26 -11.32 11.13 -6.60
CA GLY A 26 -10.67 12.29 -7.25
C GLY A 26 -9.44 12.83 -6.52
N TYR A 27 -8.95 12.13 -5.49
CA TYR A 27 -7.76 12.51 -4.73
C TYR A 27 -6.48 11.93 -5.36
N THR A 28 -6.24 12.23 -6.64
CA THR A 28 -5.17 11.60 -7.44
C THR A 28 -3.78 11.72 -6.81
N GLY A 29 -3.44 12.89 -6.25
CA GLY A 29 -2.15 13.10 -5.59
C GLY A 29 -1.91 12.11 -4.44
N TYR A 30 -2.90 11.97 -3.56
CA TYR A 30 -2.85 11.01 -2.45
C TYR A 30 -2.88 9.55 -2.92
N ALA A 31 -3.63 9.24 -3.96
CA ALA A 31 -3.64 7.89 -4.54
C ALA A 31 -2.24 7.49 -5.04
N ILE A 32 -1.54 8.39 -5.74
CA ILE A 32 -0.15 8.17 -6.20
C ILE A 32 0.78 7.97 -5.00
N THR A 33 0.66 8.79 -3.95
CA THR A 33 1.46 8.64 -2.73
C THR A 33 1.27 7.26 -2.10
N LEU A 34 0.02 6.79 -2.01
CA LEU A 34 -0.30 5.48 -1.44
C LEU A 34 0.25 4.33 -2.28
N VAL A 35 0.23 4.45 -3.61
CA VAL A 35 0.88 3.46 -4.50
C VAL A 35 2.39 3.43 -4.26
N ALA A 36 3.05 4.59 -4.22
CA ALA A 36 4.49 4.66 -3.99
C ALA A 36 4.90 4.06 -2.63
N VAL A 37 4.15 4.37 -1.57
CA VAL A 37 4.38 3.80 -0.23
C VAL A 37 4.12 2.30 -0.20
N GLY A 38 3.05 1.82 -0.86
CA GLY A 38 2.74 0.40 -0.94
C GLY A 38 3.82 -0.39 -1.69
N LEU A 39 4.34 0.16 -2.79
CA LEU A 39 5.48 -0.43 -3.51
C LEU A 39 6.76 -0.43 -2.68
N ALA A 40 7.03 0.63 -1.92
CA ALA A 40 8.15 0.68 -0.99
C ALA A 40 8.01 -0.35 0.14
N ALA A 41 6.80 -0.58 0.66
CA ALA A 41 6.56 -1.63 1.66
C ALA A 41 6.79 -3.03 1.09
N ALA A 42 6.43 -3.25 -0.17
CA ALA A 42 6.56 -4.55 -0.84
C ALA A 42 8.01 -5.03 -0.98
N VAL A 43 9.01 -4.15 -0.94
CA VAL A 43 10.44 -4.56 -0.96
C VAL A 43 10.84 -5.37 0.26
N ASN A 44 10.09 -5.29 1.37
CA ASN A 44 10.34 -6.07 2.57
C ASN A 44 9.69 -7.47 2.54
N LEU A 45 9.03 -7.82 1.43
CA LEU A 45 8.42 -9.13 1.23
C LEU A 45 9.33 -10.15 0.54
N SER A 46 10.43 -9.68 -0.06
CA SER A 46 11.49 -10.50 -0.68
C SER A 46 12.32 -11.20 0.37
#